data_AF-A0A1Y5RIZ3-F1
#
_entry.id   AF-A0A1Y5RIZ3-F1
#
_cell.length_a   1.000
_cell.length_b   1.000
_cell.length_c   1.000
_cell.angle_alpha   90.00
_cell.angle_beta   90.00
_cell.angle_gamma   90.00
#
_symmetry.space_group_name_H-M   'P 1'
#
loop_
_entity.id
_entity.type
_entity.pdbx_description
1 polymer ?
#
loop_
_entity_poly.entity_id
_entity_poly.type
_entity_poly.pdbx_seq_one_letter_code
_entity_poly.pdbx_strand_id
1 'polypeptide(L)' 'MTGAPLIGRLASLGWSLLIALILAFLLLPLVFIVLFAFNDAPYIQFPPTGFSLRWVEDFLSSPEFM' A
#
# COMPACT_ATOMS: atom_id res chain seq x y z
N MET A 1 -27.79 -27.59 14.31
CA MET A 1 -26.50 -28.31 14.38
C MET A 1 -25.34 -27.35 14.09
N THR A 2 -25.07 -26.34 14.92
CA THR A 2 -23.90 -25.43 14.73
C THR A 2 -23.43 -24.86 16.07
N GLY A 3 -23.17 -25.75 17.04
CA GLY A 3 -22.50 -25.40 18.29
C GLY A 3 -20.98 -25.38 18.12
N ALA A 4 -20.46 -24.59 17.17
CA ALA A 4 -19.02 -24.41 17.07
C ALA A 4 -18.53 -23.78 18.39
N PRO A 5 -17.57 -24.41 19.10
CA PRO A 5 -17.13 -23.91 20.40
C PRO A 5 -16.64 -22.46 20.23
N LEU A 6 -17.06 -21.56 21.13
CA LEU A 6 -16.65 -20.13 21.12
C LEU A 6 -15.13 -19.98 21.02
N ILE A 7 -14.39 -20.91 21.63
CA ILE A 7 -12.93 -21.04 21.55
C ILE A 7 -12.43 -21.20 20.10
N GLY A 8 -13.10 -22.01 19.27
CA GLY A 8 -12.73 -22.20 17.87
C GLY A 8 -12.93 -20.95 17.03
N ARG A 9 -13.99 -20.16 17.33
CA ARG A 9 -14.24 -18.88 16.66
C ARG A 9 -13.19 -17.83 17.03
N LEU A 10 -12.87 -17.71 18.32
CA LEU A 10 -11.82 -16.79 18.80
C LEU A 10 -10.44 -17.14 18.22
N ALA A 11 -10.10 -18.42 18.16
CA ALA A 11 -8.86 -18.89 17.54
C ALA A 11 -8.81 -18.54 16.05
N SER A 12 -9.92 -18.73 15.32
CA SER A 12 -9.99 -18.38 13.88
C SER A 12 -9.87 -16.87 13.62
N LEU A 13 -10.42 -16.03 14.50
CA LEU A 13 -10.30 -14.57 14.43
C LEU A 13 -8.88 -14.11 14.72
N GLY A 14 -8.24 -14.67 15.76
CA GLY A 14 -6.85 -14.37 16.09
C GLY A 14 -5.89 -14.73 14.95
N TRP A 15 -6.09 -15.89 14.33
CA TRP A 15 -5.30 -16.32 13.18
C TRP A 15 -5.52 -15.41 11.95
N SER A 16 -6.77 -15.06 11.66
CA SER A 16 -7.09 -14.15 10.55
C SER A 16 -6.51 -12.76 10.76
N LEU A 17 -6.55 -12.25 11.99
CA LEU A 17 -5.97 -10.96 12.36
C LEU A 17 -4.45 -10.97 12.22
N LEU A 18 -3.78 -12.05 12.66
CA LEU A 18 -2.34 -12.21 12.50
C LEU A 18 -1.93 -12.18 11.02
N ILE A 19 -2.63 -12.95 10.18
CA ILE A 19 -2.40 -12.94 8.73
C ILE A 19 -2.61 -11.53 8.16
N ALA A 20 -3.70 -10.86 8.53
CA ALA A 20 -3.98 -9.51 8.07
C ALA A 20 -2.88 -8.51 8.47
N LEU A 21 -2.35 -8.59 9.70
CA LEU A 21 -1.25 -7.76 10.16
C LEU A 21 0.06 -8.04 9.40
N ILE A 22 0.36 -9.31 9.14
CA ILE A 22 1.53 -9.70 8.34
C ILE A 22 1.41 -9.14 6.93
N LEU A 23 0.26 -9.32 6.28
CA LEU A 23 0.01 -8.78 4.94
C LEU A 23 0.08 -7.24 4.93
N ALA A 24 -0.51 -6.57 5.93
CA ALA A 24 -0.44 -5.12 6.05
C ALA A 24 1.01 -4.65 6.21
N PHE A 25 1.82 -5.32 7.03
CA PHE A 25 3.24 -5.02 7.19
C PHE A 25 4.03 -5.22 5.88
N LEU A 26 3.76 -6.31 5.16
CA LEU A 26 4.40 -6.60 3.87
C LEU A 26 4.02 -5.58 2.77
N LEU A 27 2.78 -5.08 2.79
CA LEU A 27 2.26 -4.11 1.83
C LEU A 27 2.54 -2.65 2.20
N LEU A 28 2.85 -2.36 3.47
CA LEU A 28 3.20 -1.03 3.97
C LEU A 28 4.23 -0.29 3.10
N PRO A 29 5.36 -0.88 2.68
CA PRO A 29 6.32 -0.20 1.81
C PRO A 29 5.73 0.21 0.45
N LEU A 30 4.77 -0.54 -0.08
CA LEU A 30 4.09 -0.22 -1.34
C LEU A 30 3.24 1.05 -1.20
N VAL A 31 2.61 1.26 -0.05
CA VAL A 31 1.85 2.49 0.24
C VAL A 31 2.77 3.70 0.17
N PHE A 32 3.99 3.61 0.72
CA PHE A 32 4.97 4.68 0.62
C PHE A 32 5.36 4.96 -0.83
N ILE A 33 5.61 3.92 -1.64
CA ILE A 33 5.91 4.09 -3.07
C ILE A 33 4.80 4.88 -3.76
N VAL A 34 3.53 4.52 -3.53
CA VAL A 34 2.38 5.22 -4.13
C VAL A 34 2.32 6.67 -3.66
N LEU A 35 2.51 6.94 -2.36
CA LEU A 35 2.52 8.32 -1.85
C LEU A 35 3.65 9.17 -2.45
N PHE A 36 4.85 8.59 -2.60
CA PHE A 36 5.98 9.27 -3.21
C PHE A 36 5.84 9.41 -4.74
N ALA A 37 5.10 8.52 -5.41
CA ALA A 37 4.82 8.64 -6.84
C ALA A 37 4.02 9.92 -7.18
N PHE A 38 3.28 10.47 -6.21
CA PHE A 38 2.55 11.73 -6.35
C PHE A 38 3.32 12.96 -5.84
N ASN A 39 4.61 12.85 -5.52
CA ASN A 39 5.40 13.97 -5.01
C ASN A 39 5.97 14.83 -6.16
N ASP A 40 5.79 16.15 -6.07
CA ASP A 40 6.31 17.10 -7.06
C ASP A 40 7.81 17.38 -6.93
N ALA A 41 8.43 16.97 -5.82
CA ALA A 41 9.83 17.29 -5.55
C ALA A 41 10.81 16.50 -6.44
N PRO A 42 11.89 17.13 -6.92
CA PRO A 42 12.91 16.46 -7.74
C PRO A 42 13.79 15.47 -6.94
N TYR A 43 13.55 15.35 -5.64
CA TYR A 43 14.25 14.44 -4.73
C TYR A 43 13.29 13.93 -3.66
N ILE A 44 13.62 12.79 -3.05
CA ILE A 44 12.84 12.20 -1.95
C ILE A 44 12.94 13.12 -0.74
N GLN A 45 11.88 13.87 -0.44
CA GLN A 45 11.74 14.70 0.75
C GLN A 45 10.48 14.31 1.50
N PHE A 46 10.56 14.33 2.84
CA PHE A 46 9.44 14.02 3.71
C PHE A 46 9.10 15.23 4.60
N PRO A 47 7.82 15.61 4.75
CA PRO A 47 6.64 15.05 4.07
C PRO A 47 6.61 15.41 2.58
N PRO A 48 6.01 14.56 1.71
CA PRO A 48 5.73 14.92 0.33
C PRO A 48 4.92 16.22 0.26
N THR A 49 5.23 17.07 -0.70
CA THR A 49 4.56 18.37 -0.86
C THR A 49 3.81 18.38 -2.18
N GLY A 50 2.50 18.60 -2.13
CA GLY A 50 1.65 18.64 -3.32
C GLY A 50 1.28 17.26 -3.87
N PHE A 51 0.42 17.25 -4.88
CA PHE A 51 0.03 16.07 -5.66
C PHE A 51 0.44 16.31 -7.11
N SER A 52 1.29 15.45 -7.65
CA SER A 52 1.85 15.56 -8.99
C SER A 52 1.55 14.35 -9.84
N LEU A 53 1.30 14.58 -11.13
CA LEU A 53 1.28 13.54 -12.16
C LEU A 53 2.40 13.74 -13.18
N ARG A 54 3.38 14.62 -12.91
CA ARG A 54 4.45 14.99 -13.85
C ARG A 54 5.16 13.77 -14.42
N TRP A 55 5.47 12.77 -13.60
CA TRP A 55 6.13 11.55 -14.09
C TRP A 55 5.28 10.74 -15.08
N VAL A 56 3.96 10.70 -14.88
CA VAL A 56 3.03 10.04 -15.80
C VAL A 56 2.97 10.83 -17.11
N GLU A 57 2.92 12.15 -17.04
CA GLU A 57 2.96 13.04 -18.20
C GLU A 57 4.29 12.91 -18.97
N ASP A 58 5.42 12.90 -18.28
CA ASP A 58 6.76 12.73 -18.86
C ASP A 58 6.89 11.36 -19.54
N PHE A 59 6.38 10.30 -18.92
CA PHE A 59 6.38 8.96 -19.49
C PHE A 59 5.53 8.90 -20.77
N LEU A 60 4.30 9.44 -20.72
CA LEU A 60 3.38 9.45 -21.85
C LEU A 60 3.77 10.42 -22.96
N SER A 61 4.66 11.38 -22.71
CA SER A 61 5.14 12.35 -23.71
C SER A 61 6.51 12.00 -24.28
N SER A 62 7.20 11.02 -23.70
CA SER A 62 8.50 10.56 -24.17
C SER A 62 8.40 9.80 -25.51
N PRO A 63 9.06 10.28 -26.58
CA PRO A 63 9.13 9.56 -27.85
C PRO A 63 9.90 8.23 -27.78
N GLU A 64 10.62 8.00 -26.68
CA GLU A 64 11.43 6.80 -26.45
C GLU A 64 10.60 5.63 -25.88
N PHE A 65 9.47 5.96 -25.24
CA PHE A 65 8.57 5.01 -24.59
C PHE A 65 7.23 4.85 -25.33
N MET A 66 6.95 5.66 -26.36
CA MET A 66 5.81 5.52 -27.29
C MET A 66 6.21 4.80 -28.58
#